data_AF-A0A349ZQ37-F1
#
_entry.id   AF-A0A349ZQ37-F1
#
_cell.length_a   1.000
_cell.length_b   1.000
_cell.length_c   1.000
_cell.angle_alpha   90.00
_cell.angle_beta   90.00
_cell.angle_gamma   90.00
#
_symmetry.space_group_name_H-M   'P 1'
#
loop_
_entity.id
_entity.type
_entity.pdbx_description
1 polymer ?
#
loop_
_entity_poly.entity_id
_entity_poly.type
_entity_poly.pdbx_seq_one_letter_code
_entity_poly.pdbx_strand_id
1 'polypeptide(L)'
;MELLTEVGKDLMRLLYYSDTGNEALDEFVFNSSWMMEIAAIIGVLILILANPRLREHKRTEDRFLFAECILVIAMNLLDLSLIPMVESDAKWTQYAFEISLTVNEALYMLIILQWLVFVDYSLYRSMDHIRRRYRHAVLPIIILTVFDILESVCVFMPGVNPFLHTMGKAAMYYLKFFIELGYIVTAIYIVKKHDRESREPKFLRLEAFIIPFILGLLVRFYDSSMMALGIILTYGAVKRRDRFINHATGFYNVDFFKYLGAYRDKKKYRGESVVVLSAPENAEGMALLLNKMKPGSSSVIDKGDGKFFLFAENLRESAASMISSTFKEEAQKSDPPFTPEITVVRRREDESAAGFADRVLNLP
;
A
#
# COMPACT_ATOMS: atom_id res chain seq x y z
N MET A 1 5.36 -41.18 16.05
CA MET A 1 5.19 -40.12 17.06
C MET A 1 6.51 -39.42 17.31
N GLU A 2 7.61 -40.17 17.53
CA GLU A 2 8.98 -39.65 17.64
C GLU A 2 9.43 -38.77 16.45
N LEU A 3 9.20 -39.20 15.21
CA LEU A 3 9.51 -38.42 14.00
C LEU A 3 8.80 -37.05 13.95
N LEU A 4 7.56 -36.96 14.43
CA LEU A 4 6.80 -35.70 14.48
C LEU A 4 7.34 -34.77 15.57
N THR A 5 7.84 -35.32 16.67
CA THR A 5 8.53 -34.57 17.73
C THR A 5 9.93 -34.11 17.32
N GLU A 6 10.66 -34.88 16.52
CA GLU A 6 11.95 -34.44 15.95
C GLU A 6 11.76 -33.35 14.91
N VAL A 7 10.87 -33.56 13.93
CA VAL A 7 10.53 -32.54 12.93
C VAL A 7 10.00 -31.26 13.61
N GLY A 8 9.21 -31.39 14.68
CA GLY A 8 8.75 -30.25 15.47
C GLY A 8 9.86 -29.54 16.26
N LYS A 9 10.85 -30.27 16.78
CA LYS A 9 12.02 -29.69 17.47
C LYS A 9 12.96 -28.99 16.50
N ASP A 10 13.18 -29.57 15.32
CA ASP A 10 14.01 -28.97 14.29
C ASP A 10 13.32 -27.75 13.67
N LEU A 11 11.99 -27.77 13.48
CA LEU A 11 11.22 -26.57 13.15
C LEU A 11 11.39 -25.48 14.23
N MET A 12 11.28 -25.85 15.51
CA MET A 12 11.46 -24.89 16.61
C MET A 12 12.89 -24.33 16.66
N ARG A 13 13.92 -25.13 16.35
CA ARG A 13 15.31 -24.67 16.26
C ARG A 13 15.53 -23.76 15.06
N LEU A 14 14.94 -24.07 13.91
CA LEU A 14 14.89 -23.20 12.73
C LEU A 14 14.21 -21.85 13.02
N LEU A 15 13.13 -21.85 13.81
CA LEU A 15 12.38 -20.64 14.18
C LEU A 15 13.15 -19.74 15.18
N TYR A 16 14.05 -20.31 15.98
CA TYR A 16 14.76 -19.59 17.06
C TYR A 16 16.28 -19.44 16.88
N TYR A 17 16.87 -20.09 15.87
CA TYR A 17 18.32 -20.15 15.60
C TYR A 17 19.17 -20.27 16.86
N SER A 18 19.02 -21.41 17.52
CA SER A 18 20.14 -22.00 18.24
C SER A 18 20.83 -22.93 17.27
N ASP A 19 22.16 -22.84 17.15
CA ASP A 19 23.03 -23.83 16.49
C ASP A 19 22.37 -25.21 16.54
N THR A 20 21.90 -25.69 15.38
CA THR A 20 21.03 -26.87 15.35
C THR A 20 21.84 -28.13 15.65
N GLY A 21 23.18 -28.01 15.61
CA GLY A 21 24.13 -29.12 15.68
C GLY A 21 24.10 -29.97 14.41
N ASN A 22 23.48 -29.49 13.33
CA ASN A 22 23.34 -30.16 12.07
C ASN A 22 23.96 -29.28 10.96
N GLU A 23 25.23 -29.55 10.67
CA GLU A 23 26.05 -28.79 9.70
C GLU A 23 25.33 -28.61 8.36
N ALA A 24 24.61 -29.63 7.87
CA ALA A 24 23.90 -29.55 6.58
C ALA A 24 22.69 -28.60 6.64
N LEU A 25 22.01 -28.52 7.79
CA LEU A 25 20.87 -27.62 7.98
C LEU A 25 21.35 -26.17 8.15
N ASP A 26 22.41 -25.97 8.93
CA ASP A 26 22.98 -24.65 9.18
C ASP A 26 23.60 -24.08 7.88
N GLU A 27 24.29 -24.91 7.09
CA GLU A 27 24.79 -24.55 5.75
C GLU A 27 23.65 -24.25 4.76
N PHE A 28 22.54 -24.99 4.82
CA PHE A 28 21.36 -24.70 4.00
C PHE A 28 20.72 -23.37 4.37
N VAL A 29 20.52 -23.09 5.66
CA VAL A 29 19.92 -21.82 6.13
C VAL A 29 20.81 -20.64 5.73
N PHE A 30 22.13 -20.77 5.93
CA PHE A 30 23.09 -19.76 5.51
C PHE A 30 23.01 -19.47 4.01
N ASN A 31 23.16 -20.50 3.17
CA ASN A 31 23.14 -20.34 1.71
C ASN A 31 21.78 -19.86 1.18
N SER A 32 20.68 -20.35 1.75
CA SER A 32 19.35 -19.93 1.34
C SER A 32 19.05 -18.48 1.73
N SER A 33 19.57 -17.97 2.85
CA SER A 33 19.45 -16.56 3.22
C SER A 33 20.06 -15.64 2.16
N TRP A 34 21.31 -15.87 1.77
CA TRP A 34 21.97 -15.11 0.69
C TRP A 34 21.15 -15.10 -0.60
N MET A 35 20.67 -16.28 -1.02
CA MET A 35 19.89 -16.42 -2.24
C MET A 35 18.58 -15.65 -2.18
N MET A 36 17.90 -15.68 -1.04
CA MET A 36 16.62 -14.99 -0.84
C MET A 36 16.79 -13.48 -0.88
N GLU A 37 17.78 -12.92 -0.17
CA GLU A 37 18.04 -11.48 -0.18
C GLU A 37 18.42 -10.97 -1.58
N ILE A 38 19.27 -11.72 -2.30
CA ILE A 38 19.62 -11.38 -3.69
C ILE A 38 18.38 -11.44 -4.59
N ALA A 39 17.56 -12.48 -4.47
CA ALA A 39 16.34 -12.63 -5.25
C ALA A 39 15.33 -11.51 -4.96
N ALA A 40 15.21 -11.10 -3.70
CA ALA A 40 14.38 -9.99 -3.27
C ALA A 40 14.84 -8.66 -3.90
N ILE A 41 16.13 -8.33 -3.80
CA ILE A 41 16.70 -7.13 -4.44
C ILE A 41 16.45 -7.15 -5.95
N ILE A 42 16.76 -8.26 -6.62
CA ILE A 42 16.54 -8.40 -8.07
C ILE A 42 15.06 -8.24 -8.41
N GLY A 43 14.16 -8.85 -7.63
CA GLY A 43 12.71 -8.76 -7.82
C GLY A 43 12.19 -7.32 -7.73
N VAL A 44 12.64 -6.56 -6.73
CA VAL A 44 12.27 -5.14 -6.58
C VAL A 44 12.90 -4.28 -7.67
N LEU A 45 14.14 -4.57 -8.07
CA LEU A 45 14.79 -3.86 -9.20
C LEU A 45 14.05 -4.11 -10.52
N ILE A 46 13.68 -5.36 -10.81
CA ILE A 46 12.85 -5.69 -11.98
C ILE A 46 11.52 -4.95 -11.91
N LEU A 47 10.88 -4.91 -10.74
CA LEU A 47 9.64 -4.15 -10.53
C LEU A 47 9.82 -2.67 -10.87
N ILE A 48 10.89 -2.01 -10.44
CA ILE A 48 11.17 -0.61 -10.75
C ILE A 48 11.46 -0.42 -12.24
N LEU A 49 12.36 -1.23 -12.81
CA LEU A 49 12.86 -1.08 -14.17
C LEU A 49 11.80 -1.42 -15.23
N ALA A 50 10.99 -2.46 -15.00
CA ALA A 50 9.96 -2.89 -15.93
C ALA A 50 8.72 -1.97 -15.94
N ASN A 51 8.60 -1.03 -14.98
CA ASN A 51 7.43 -0.18 -14.86
C ASN A 51 7.83 1.31 -14.90
N PRO A 52 7.84 1.94 -16.10
CA PRO A 52 8.23 3.34 -16.28
C PRO A 52 7.45 4.31 -15.39
N ARG A 53 6.18 4.00 -15.07
CA ARG A 53 5.33 4.81 -14.19
C ARG A 53 5.88 4.94 -12.78
N LEU A 54 6.40 3.84 -12.24
CA LEU A 54 6.99 3.79 -10.90
C LEU A 54 8.26 4.63 -10.86
N ARG A 55 9.09 4.51 -11.90
CA ARG A 55 10.34 5.27 -12.09
C ARG A 55 10.12 6.77 -12.36
N GLU A 56 9.09 7.12 -13.11
CA GLU A 56 8.77 8.52 -13.47
C GLU A 56 7.88 9.22 -12.42
N HIS A 57 7.48 8.51 -11.36
CA HIS A 57 6.70 9.07 -10.25
C HIS A 57 5.43 9.82 -10.69
N LYS A 58 4.74 9.30 -11.71
CA LYS A 58 3.61 9.99 -12.36
C LYS A 58 2.46 10.28 -11.39
N ARG A 59 2.20 9.36 -10.45
CA ARG A 59 1.22 9.56 -9.38
C ARG A 59 1.91 9.67 -8.02
N THR A 60 1.26 10.36 -7.10
CA THR A 60 1.71 10.42 -5.70
C THR A 60 1.76 9.04 -5.05
N GLU A 61 0.84 8.15 -5.39
CA GLU A 61 0.85 6.75 -4.94
C GLU A 61 2.10 5.99 -5.44
N ASP A 62 2.51 6.24 -6.69
CA ASP A 62 3.74 5.66 -7.25
C ASP A 62 4.99 6.16 -6.50
N ARG A 63 4.97 7.40 -5.99
CA ARG A 63 6.05 7.93 -5.14
C ARG A 63 6.15 7.21 -3.81
N PHE A 64 5.01 6.94 -3.16
CA PHE A 64 5.00 6.21 -1.90
C PHE A 64 5.53 4.80 -2.08
N LEU A 65 5.05 4.09 -3.11
CA LEU A 65 5.50 2.73 -3.41
C LEU A 65 6.97 2.70 -3.84
N PHE A 66 7.43 3.68 -4.61
CA PHE A 66 8.85 3.77 -4.99
C PHE A 66 9.74 3.97 -3.75
N ALA A 67 9.36 4.88 -2.84
CA ALA A 67 10.10 5.06 -1.60
C ALA A 67 10.13 3.76 -0.76
N GLU A 68 9.02 3.02 -0.71
CA GLU A 68 8.96 1.70 -0.07
C GLU A 68 9.92 0.70 -0.72
N CYS A 69 9.99 0.66 -2.05
CA CYS A 69 10.93 -0.18 -2.80
C CYS A 69 12.39 0.16 -2.45
N ILE A 70 12.73 1.45 -2.36
CA ILE A 70 14.09 1.88 -2.01
C ILE A 70 14.45 1.49 -0.58
N LEU A 71 13.53 1.66 0.38
CA LEU A 71 13.75 1.25 1.77
C LEU A 71 13.99 -0.26 1.88
N VAL A 72 13.20 -1.07 1.19
CA VAL A 72 13.38 -2.54 1.19
C VAL A 72 14.69 -2.95 0.52
N ILE A 73 15.08 -2.34 -0.61
CA ILE A 73 16.39 -2.60 -1.21
C ILE A 73 17.51 -2.25 -0.24
N ALA A 74 17.44 -1.09 0.43
CA ALA A 74 18.45 -0.69 1.41
C ALA A 74 18.57 -1.68 2.57
N MET A 75 17.44 -2.19 3.06
CA MET A 75 17.42 -3.18 4.13
C MET A 75 18.00 -4.52 3.69
N ASN A 76 17.58 -5.06 2.54
CA ASN A 76 18.13 -6.33 2.01
C ASN A 76 19.64 -6.23 1.70
N LEU A 77 20.13 -5.05 1.28
CA LEU A 77 21.57 -4.81 1.10
C LEU A 77 22.32 -4.81 2.44
N LEU A 78 21.70 -4.26 3.48
CA LEU A 78 22.25 -4.28 4.84
C LEU A 78 22.29 -5.71 5.37
N ASP A 79 21.22 -6.49 5.20
CA ASP A 79 21.17 -7.92 5.56
C ASP A 79 22.27 -8.72 4.88
N LEU A 80 22.45 -8.55 3.56
CA LEU A 80 23.56 -9.17 2.84
C LEU A 80 24.94 -8.81 3.40
N SER A 81 25.11 -7.57 3.85
CA SER A 81 26.38 -7.11 4.44
C SER A 81 26.62 -7.67 5.84
N LEU A 82 25.56 -8.01 6.58
CA LEU A 82 25.63 -8.55 7.94
C LEU A 82 26.10 -10.01 7.96
N ILE A 83 25.71 -10.81 6.97
CA ILE A 83 26.02 -12.25 6.93
C ILE A 83 27.53 -12.56 7.10
N PRO A 84 28.46 -11.97 6.33
CA PRO A 84 29.88 -12.24 6.50
C PRO A 84 30.47 -11.64 7.78
N MET A 85 29.79 -10.67 8.42
CA MET A 85 30.27 -10.06 9.67
C MET A 85 30.06 -10.98 10.87
N VAL A 86 29.08 -11.88 10.82
CA VAL A 86 28.80 -12.86 11.89
C VAL A 86 29.99 -13.80 12.12
N GLU A 87 30.69 -14.18 11.06
CA GLU A 87 31.81 -15.13 11.11
C GLU A 87 33.16 -14.46 11.43
N SER A 88 33.18 -13.14 11.60
CA SER A 88 34.43 -12.41 11.79
C SER A 88 34.76 -12.16 13.25
N ASP A 89 35.91 -12.68 13.71
CA ASP A 89 36.44 -12.49 15.06
C ASP A 89 36.99 -11.07 15.34
N ALA A 90 36.99 -10.18 14.35
CA ALA A 90 37.56 -8.86 14.53
C ALA A 90 36.66 -7.97 15.41
N LYS A 91 37.24 -7.26 16.38
CA LYS A 91 36.43 -6.37 17.25
C LYS A 91 35.67 -5.29 16.48
N TRP A 92 36.25 -4.79 15.38
CA TRP A 92 35.60 -3.75 14.57
C TRP A 92 34.41 -4.30 13.77
N THR A 93 34.41 -5.58 13.36
CA THR A 93 33.25 -6.20 12.67
C THR A 93 32.10 -6.40 13.63
N GLN A 94 32.37 -6.76 14.89
CA GLN A 94 31.35 -6.80 15.94
C GLN A 94 30.69 -5.43 16.16
N TYR A 95 31.47 -4.34 16.11
CA TYR A 95 30.93 -2.97 16.20
C TYR A 95 30.06 -2.60 14.99
N ALA A 96 30.54 -2.91 13.78
CA ALA A 96 29.79 -2.67 12.56
C ALA A 96 28.49 -3.49 12.52
N PHE A 97 28.53 -4.73 13.01
CA PHE A 97 27.37 -5.63 13.11
C PHE A 97 26.29 -5.06 14.03
N GLU A 98 26.63 -4.66 15.25
CA GLU A 98 25.68 -4.08 16.21
C GLU A 98 25.05 -2.77 15.70
N ILE A 99 25.84 -1.89 15.07
CA ILE A 99 25.31 -0.66 14.45
C ILE A 99 24.36 -1.01 13.30
N SER A 100 24.73 -1.98 12.47
CA SER A 100 23.94 -2.41 11.33
C SER A 100 22.61 -3.04 11.75
N LEU A 101 22.58 -3.81 12.85
CA LEU A 101 21.34 -4.31 13.44
C LEU A 101 20.40 -3.16 13.87
N THR A 102 20.93 -2.14 14.54
CA THR A 102 20.15 -0.96 14.94
C THR A 102 19.59 -0.19 13.74
N VAL A 103 20.39 -0.04 12.68
CA VAL A 103 19.92 0.57 11.43
C VAL A 103 18.84 -0.29 10.76
N ASN A 104 18.99 -1.62 10.79
CA ASN A 104 18.03 -2.56 10.23
C ASN A 104 16.66 -2.45 10.92
N GLU A 105 16.64 -2.48 12.26
CA GLU A 105 15.41 -2.34 13.04
C GLU A 105 14.69 -1.00 12.76
N ALA A 106 15.46 0.09 12.61
CA ALA A 106 14.89 1.38 12.24
C ALA A 106 14.30 1.36 10.82
N LEU A 107 14.99 0.76 9.84
CA LEU A 107 14.49 0.58 8.47
C LEU A 107 13.21 -0.26 8.44
N TYR A 108 13.17 -1.36 9.19
CA TYR A 108 12.02 -2.25 9.31
C TYR A 108 10.76 -1.49 9.73
N MET A 109 10.84 -0.73 10.82
CA MET A 109 9.72 0.10 11.30
C MET A 109 9.32 1.19 10.30
N LEU A 110 10.29 1.81 9.62
CA LEU A 110 10.03 2.81 8.59
C LEU A 110 9.32 2.23 7.38
N ILE A 111 9.66 1.00 6.96
CA ILE A 111 8.98 0.28 5.86
C ILE A 111 7.52 0.05 6.22
N ILE A 112 7.22 -0.45 7.43
CA ILE A 112 5.84 -0.69 7.87
C ILE A 112 5.04 0.62 7.93
N LEU A 113 5.63 1.69 8.47
CA LEU A 113 4.98 2.99 8.51
C LEU A 113 4.74 3.55 7.10
N GLN A 114 5.71 3.42 6.20
CA GLN A 114 5.60 3.85 4.81
C GLN A 114 4.50 3.08 4.09
N TRP A 115 4.42 1.77 4.29
CA TRP A 115 3.34 0.93 3.78
C TRP A 115 1.97 1.38 4.32
N LEU A 116 1.86 1.66 5.62
CA LEU A 116 0.62 2.17 6.21
C LEU A 116 0.18 3.51 5.59
N VAL A 117 1.13 4.44 5.36
CA VAL A 117 0.87 5.72 4.68
C VAL A 117 0.42 5.47 3.24
N PHE A 118 1.05 4.54 2.52
CA PHE A 118 0.64 4.12 1.19
C PHE A 118 -0.79 3.57 1.17
N VAL A 119 -1.13 2.67 2.10
CA VAL A 119 -2.48 2.10 2.25
C VAL A 119 -3.51 3.22 2.43
N ASP A 120 -3.29 4.13 3.38
CA ASP A 120 -4.22 5.23 3.67
C ASP A 120 -4.37 6.16 2.45
N TYR A 121 -3.26 6.51 1.80
CA TYR A 121 -3.30 7.36 0.60
C TYR A 121 -4.01 6.67 -0.57
N SER A 122 -3.81 5.37 -0.77
CA SER A 122 -4.45 4.61 -1.87
C SER A 122 -5.98 4.60 -1.78
N LEU A 123 -6.52 4.74 -0.56
CA LEU A 123 -7.96 4.76 -0.28
C LEU A 123 -8.54 6.18 -0.37
N TYR A 124 -7.94 7.15 0.31
CA TYR A 124 -8.52 8.50 0.43
C TYR A 124 -7.99 9.51 -0.60
N ARG A 125 -6.88 9.19 -1.27
CA ARG A 125 -6.20 10.04 -2.29
C ARG A 125 -5.98 11.50 -1.85
N SER A 126 -5.82 11.73 -0.55
CA SER A 126 -5.74 13.07 0.03
C SER A 126 -4.46 13.22 0.85
N MET A 127 -3.56 14.10 0.42
CA MET A 127 -2.33 14.38 1.15
C MET A 127 -2.60 15.13 2.47
N ASP A 128 -3.66 15.95 2.51
CA ASP A 128 -4.08 16.64 3.74
C ASP A 128 -4.64 15.69 4.80
N HIS A 129 -5.22 14.57 4.37
CA HIS A 129 -5.59 13.49 5.28
C HIS A 129 -4.35 12.87 5.92
N ILE A 130 -3.35 12.53 5.09
CA ILE A 130 -2.07 11.94 5.54
C ILE A 130 -1.35 12.88 6.51
N ARG A 131 -1.15 14.15 6.13
CA ARG A 131 -0.44 15.12 6.97
C ARG A 131 -1.06 15.30 8.35
N ARG A 132 -2.39 15.27 8.46
CA ARG A 132 -3.08 15.43 9.75
C ARG A 132 -2.96 14.18 10.62
N ARG A 133 -3.08 12.98 10.04
CA ARG A 133 -3.05 11.72 10.80
C ARG A 133 -1.63 11.31 11.18
N TYR A 134 -0.68 11.40 10.25
CA TYR A 134 0.68 10.85 10.43
C TYR A 134 1.71 11.88 10.91
N ARG A 135 1.28 13.10 11.26
CA ARG A 135 2.18 14.17 11.73
C ARG A 135 3.17 13.72 12.82
N HIS A 136 2.71 12.84 13.70
CA HIS A 136 3.49 12.33 14.84
C HIS A 136 3.68 10.81 14.79
N ALA A 137 3.30 10.15 13.69
CA ALA A 137 3.43 8.70 13.57
C ALA A 137 4.90 8.24 13.47
N VAL A 138 5.82 9.11 13.07
CA VAL A 138 7.26 8.81 13.05
C VAL A 138 7.89 8.92 14.45
N LEU A 139 7.25 9.63 15.39
CA LEU A 139 7.82 9.91 16.71
C LEU A 139 8.18 8.64 17.52
N PRO A 140 7.33 7.60 17.60
CA PRO A 140 7.69 6.36 18.29
C PRO A 140 8.93 5.70 17.71
N ILE A 141 9.09 5.73 16.38
CA ILE A 141 10.26 5.15 15.70
C ILE A 141 11.53 5.91 16.10
N ILE A 142 11.50 7.25 16.06
CA ILE A 142 12.66 8.07 16.46
C ILE A 142 13.06 7.79 17.91
N ILE A 143 12.08 7.73 18.82
CA ILE A 143 12.34 7.47 20.24
C ILE A 143 13.00 6.10 20.41
N LEU A 144 12.45 5.06 19.78
CA LEU A 144 13.01 3.70 19.85
C LEU A 144 14.41 3.62 19.26
N THR A 145 14.64 4.21 18.08
CA THR A 145 15.97 4.23 17.46
C THR A 145 17.01 4.94 18.33
N VAL A 146 16.64 6.01 19.04
CA VAL A 146 17.54 6.65 20.01
C VAL A 146 17.86 5.70 21.17
N PHE A 147 16.88 4.97 21.70
CA PHE A 147 17.13 3.97 22.73
C PHE A 147 18.04 2.84 22.22
N ASP A 148 17.83 2.36 20.99
CA ASP A 148 18.65 1.32 20.38
C ASP A 148 20.11 1.79 20.21
N ILE A 149 20.32 3.02 19.76
CA ILE A 149 21.67 3.61 19.67
C ILE A 149 22.33 3.67 21.04
N LEU A 150 21.61 4.12 22.07
CA LEU A 150 22.14 4.18 23.44
C LEU A 150 22.48 2.78 23.97
N GLU A 151 21.63 1.80 23.70
CA GLU A 151 21.84 0.40 24.07
C GLU A 151 23.03 -0.22 23.34
N SER A 152 23.18 0.00 22.03
CA SER A 152 24.36 -0.40 21.27
C SER A 152 25.62 0.20 21.87
N VAL A 153 25.62 1.48 22.26
CA VAL A 153 26.78 2.14 22.89
C VAL A 153 27.12 1.52 24.26
N CYS A 154 26.11 1.13 25.04
CA CYS A 154 26.30 0.48 26.34
C CYS A 154 27.02 -0.87 26.22
N VAL A 155 26.82 -1.65 25.14
CA VAL A 155 27.58 -2.90 24.88
C VAL A 155 29.09 -2.68 24.94
N PHE A 156 29.54 -1.48 24.58
CA PHE A 156 30.96 -1.14 24.48
C PHE A 156 31.55 -0.62 25.80
N MET A 157 30.75 -0.44 26.86
CA MET A 157 31.25 0.04 28.16
C MET A 157 31.74 -1.12 29.05
N PRO A 158 32.97 -1.03 29.60
CA PRO A 158 33.47 -2.05 30.53
C PRO A 158 32.66 -2.04 31.84
N GLY A 159 32.16 -3.20 32.26
CA GLY A 159 31.42 -3.38 33.51
C GLY A 159 29.89 -3.51 33.37
N VAL A 160 29.35 -3.53 32.15
CA VAL A 160 27.92 -3.81 31.93
C VAL A 160 27.57 -5.24 32.29
N ASN A 161 26.48 -5.40 33.06
CA ASN A 161 25.95 -6.72 33.41
C ASN A 161 25.29 -7.36 32.18
N PRO A 162 25.81 -8.49 31.65
CA PRO A 162 25.28 -9.11 30.44
C PRO A 162 23.81 -9.51 30.56
N PHE A 163 23.37 -9.96 31.73
CA PHE A 163 21.98 -10.36 31.97
C PHE A 163 21.02 -9.17 31.89
N LEU A 164 21.39 -8.04 32.49
CA LEU A 164 20.57 -6.82 32.45
C LEU A 164 20.46 -6.28 31.03
N HIS A 165 21.57 -6.35 30.28
CA HIS A 165 21.63 -5.96 28.87
C HIS A 165 20.74 -6.82 27.97
N THR A 166 20.83 -8.16 28.09
CA THR A 166 19.98 -9.07 27.31
C THR A 166 18.49 -8.88 27.64
N MET A 167 18.14 -8.64 28.91
CA MET A 167 16.78 -8.33 29.30
C MET A 167 16.28 -6.99 28.73
N GLY A 168 17.16 -5.98 28.66
CA GLY A 168 16.90 -4.70 27.99
C GLY A 168 16.54 -4.88 26.51
N LYS A 169 17.43 -5.54 25.74
CA LYS A 169 17.22 -5.84 24.32
C LYS A 169 15.91 -6.58 24.08
N ALA A 170 15.61 -7.58 24.90
CA ALA A 170 14.36 -8.34 24.78
C ALA A 170 13.12 -7.47 25.02
N ALA A 171 13.14 -6.60 26.03
CA ALA A 171 12.03 -5.68 26.31
C ALA A 171 11.82 -4.68 25.16
N MET A 172 12.91 -4.13 24.62
CA MET A 172 12.87 -3.24 23.45
C MET A 172 12.32 -3.93 22.21
N TYR A 173 12.74 -5.17 21.95
CA TYR A 173 12.22 -5.99 20.86
C TYR A 173 10.70 -6.19 20.97
N TYR A 174 10.18 -6.57 22.15
CA TYR A 174 8.73 -6.71 22.33
C TYR A 174 7.98 -5.37 22.17
N LEU A 175 8.56 -4.27 22.65
CA LEU A 175 7.96 -2.95 22.49
C LEU A 175 7.84 -2.55 21.01
N LYS A 176 8.90 -2.77 20.22
CA LYS A 176 8.90 -2.56 18.76
C LYS A 176 7.83 -3.41 18.10
N PHE A 177 7.79 -4.70 18.42
CA PHE A 177 6.78 -5.62 17.90
C PHE A 177 5.34 -5.15 18.17
N PHE A 178 5.04 -4.62 19.36
CA PHE A 178 3.72 -4.07 19.65
C PHE A 178 3.40 -2.81 18.84
N ILE A 179 4.39 -1.95 18.57
CA ILE A 179 4.22 -0.74 17.75
C ILE A 179 3.96 -1.13 16.29
N GLU A 180 4.72 -2.09 15.76
CA GLU A 180 4.54 -2.65 14.42
C GLU A 180 3.14 -3.25 14.24
N LEU A 181 2.70 -4.10 15.18
CA LEU A 181 1.33 -4.61 15.21
C LEU A 181 0.31 -3.48 15.28
N GLY A 182 0.59 -2.42 16.03
CA GLY A 182 -0.24 -1.21 16.06
C GLY A 182 -0.44 -0.59 14.67
N TYR A 183 0.61 -0.50 13.86
CA TYR A 183 0.52 -0.01 12.48
C TYR A 183 -0.28 -0.95 11.57
N ILE A 184 -0.07 -2.27 11.67
CA ILE A 184 -0.84 -3.26 10.90
C ILE A 184 -2.34 -3.21 11.27
N VAL A 185 -2.66 -3.17 12.57
CA VAL A 185 -4.05 -3.04 13.05
C VAL A 185 -4.66 -1.73 12.57
N THR A 186 -3.89 -0.63 12.56
CA THR A 186 -4.33 0.66 12.03
C THR A 186 -4.66 0.59 10.55
N ALA A 187 -3.84 -0.09 9.73
CA ALA A 187 -4.12 -0.30 8.31
C ALA A 187 -5.44 -1.06 8.10
N ILE A 188 -5.66 -2.14 8.85
CA ILE A 188 -6.89 -2.94 8.81
C ILE A 188 -8.10 -2.09 9.23
N TYR A 189 -7.96 -1.29 10.29
CA TYR A 189 -9.01 -0.41 10.77
C TYR A 189 -9.38 0.65 9.73
N ILE A 190 -8.40 1.29 9.11
CA ILE A 190 -8.60 2.30 8.06
C ILE A 190 -9.33 1.69 6.86
N VAL A 191 -8.90 0.52 6.40
CA VAL A 191 -9.59 -0.20 5.33
C VAL A 191 -11.03 -0.49 5.74
N LYS A 192 -11.28 -1.08 6.90
CA LYS A 192 -12.65 -1.39 7.36
C LYS A 192 -13.52 -0.14 7.48
N LYS A 193 -12.96 0.99 7.94
CA LYS A 193 -13.66 2.27 8.02
C LYS A 193 -14.03 2.77 6.62
N HIS A 194 -13.08 2.77 5.70
CA HIS A 194 -13.33 3.14 4.31
C HIS A 194 -14.35 2.22 3.62
N ASP A 195 -14.41 0.92 3.94
CA ASP A 195 -15.46 0.02 3.41
C ASP A 195 -16.87 0.38 3.86
N ARG A 196 -17.00 0.98 5.04
CA ARG A 196 -18.29 1.43 5.57
C ARG A 196 -18.70 2.77 4.99
N GLU A 197 -17.73 3.63 4.75
CA GLU A 197 -17.94 5.00 4.26
C GLU A 197 -18.08 5.05 2.73
N SER A 198 -17.27 4.28 2.00
CA SER A 198 -17.24 4.30 0.54
C SER A 198 -17.99 3.13 -0.11
N ARG A 199 -18.69 3.44 -1.21
CA ARG A 199 -19.35 2.50 -2.11
C ARG A 199 -18.52 2.17 -3.35
N GLU A 200 -17.28 2.63 -3.44
CA GLU A 200 -16.35 2.28 -4.51
C GLU A 200 -15.64 0.95 -4.21
N PRO A 201 -15.31 0.15 -5.25
CA PRO A 201 -14.55 -1.06 -5.08
C PRO A 201 -13.08 -0.74 -4.82
N LYS A 202 -12.48 -1.53 -3.94
CA LYS A 202 -11.06 -1.42 -3.61
C LYS A 202 -10.22 -2.28 -4.54
N PHE A 203 -9.13 -1.70 -5.01
CA PHE A 203 -8.10 -2.43 -5.75
C PHE A 203 -6.95 -2.90 -4.86
N LEU A 204 -6.80 -2.26 -3.69
CA LEU A 204 -5.83 -2.64 -2.68
C LEU A 204 -6.26 -3.93 -1.98
N ARG A 205 -5.32 -4.87 -1.85
CA ARG A 205 -5.46 -6.11 -1.09
C ARG A 205 -4.44 -6.10 0.04
N LEU A 206 -4.90 -5.94 1.28
CA LEU A 206 -4.00 -5.91 2.44
C LEU A 206 -3.27 -7.24 2.62
N GLU A 207 -3.96 -8.33 2.31
CA GLU A 207 -3.42 -9.68 2.40
C GLU A 207 -2.18 -9.90 1.52
N ALA A 208 -2.02 -9.09 0.45
CA ALA A 208 -0.85 -9.17 -0.43
C ALA A 208 0.45 -8.79 0.28
N PHE A 209 0.39 -7.91 1.28
CA PHE A 209 1.54 -7.51 2.09
C PHE A 209 1.58 -8.25 3.42
N ILE A 210 0.43 -8.33 4.13
CA ILE A 210 0.37 -8.88 5.48
C ILE A 210 0.75 -10.37 5.51
N ILE A 211 0.36 -11.17 4.51
CA ILE A 211 0.67 -12.60 4.51
C ILE A 211 2.19 -12.82 4.40
N PRO A 212 2.90 -12.29 3.40
CA PRO A 212 4.37 -12.36 3.36
C PRO A 212 5.02 -11.81 4.62
N PHE A 213 4.57 -10.65 5.12
CA PHE A 213 5.09 -10.04 6.35
C PHE A 213 5.00 -10.99 7.55
N ILE A 214 3.85 -11.60 7.81
CA ILE A 214 3.68 -12.56 8.90
C ILE A 214 4.54 -13.81 8.67
N LEU A 215 4.64 -14.30 7.44
CA LEU A 215 5.53 -15.43 7.13
C LEU A 215 7.00 -15.09 7.39
N GLY A 216 7.42 -13.86 7.10
CA GLY A 216 8.74 -13.35 7.44
C GLY A 216 8.98 -13.29 8.95
N LEU A 217 8.01 -12.80 9.73
CA LEU A 217 8.11 -12.80 11.19
C LEU A 217 8.21 -14.21 11.78
N LEU A 218 7.51 -15.18 11.18
CA LEU A 218 7.59 -16.57 11.60
C LEU A 218 8.94 -17.17 11.21
N VAL A 219 9.42 -16.89 9.99
CA VAL A 219 10.70 -17.40 9.49
C VAL A 219 11.75 -16.29 9.59
N ARG A 220 12.30 -16.14 10.80
CA ARG A 220 13.17 -15.04 11.29
C ARG A 220 14.42 -14.69 10.45
N PHE A 221 14.66 -15.39 9.34
CA PHE A 221 15.76 -15.19 8.38
C PHE A 221 15.35 -14.59 7.04
N TYR A 222 14.05 -14.49 6.78
CA TYR A 222 13.53 -14.08 5.48
C TYR A 222 12.56 -12.90 5.62
N ASP A 223 12.58 -12.16 6.71
CA ASP A 223 11.65 -11.06 6.96
C ASP A 223 11.82 -9.93 5.93
N SER A 224 13.05 -9.53 5.63
CA SER A 224 13.42 -8.58 4.57
C SER A 224 13.02 -9.04 3.18
N SER A 225 13.35 -10.28 2.84
CA SER A 225 12.98 -10.93 1.59
C SER A 225 11.47 -11.07 1.41
N MET A 226 10.75 -11.42 2.49
CA MET A 226 9.29 -11.56 2.47
C MET A 226 8.59 -10.20 2.39
N MET A 227 9.16 -9.14 2.96
CA MET A 227 8.65 -7.78 2.73
C MET A 227 8.81 -7.36 1.27
N ALA A 228 9.93 -7.68 0.62
CA ALA A 228 10.10 -7.46 -0.82
C ALA A 228 9.02 -8.18 -1.64
N LEU A 229 8.74 -9.44 -1.32
CA LEU A 229 7.63 -10.18 -1.92
C LEU A 229 6.28 -9.50 -1.66
N GLY A 230 6.04 -9.04 -0.44
CA GLY A 230 4.83 -8.29 -0.06
C GLY A 230 4.61 -7.03 -0.89
N ILE A 231 5.67 -6.26 -1.16
CA ILE A 231 5.62 -5.08 -2.03
C ILE A 231 5.31 -5.46 -3.48
N ILE A 232 5.97 -6.49 -4.02
CA ILE A 232 5.74 -6.97 -5.39
C ILE A 232 4.28 -7.39 -5.57
N LEU A 233 3.73 -8.14 -4.61
CA LEU A 233 2.33 -8.58 -4.63
C LEU A 233 1.37 -7.39 -4.46
N THR A 234 1.69 -6.43 -3.59
CA THR A 234 0.91 -5.20 -3.38
C THR A 234 0.84 -4.38 -4.68
N TYR A 235 1.98 -4.20 -5.35
CA TYR A 235 2.01 -3.55 -6.65
C TYR A 235 1.17 -4.30 -7.68
N GLY A 236 1.30 -5.63 -7.76
CA GLY A 236 0.50 -6.44 -8.67
C GLY A 236 -1.01 -6.29 -8.42
N ALA A 237 -1.42 -6.18 -7.15
CA ALA A 237 -2.80 -5.93 -6.79
C ALA A 237 -3.29 -4.54 -7.25
N VAL A 238 -2.50 -3.49 -7.00
CA VAL A 238 -2.83 -2.11 -7.35
C VAL A 238 -2.77 -1.87 -8.87
N LYS A 239 -1.83 -2.49 -9.59
CA LYS A 239 -1.70 -2.40 -11.05
C LYS A 239 -2.96 -2.85 -11.79
N ARG A 240 -3.76 -3.76 -11.21
CA ARG A 240 -5.06 -4.14 -11.80
C ARG A 240 -6.03 -2.96 -11.93
N ARG A 241 -5.90 -1.94 -11.08
CA ARG A 241 -6.66 -0.69 -11.19
C ARG A 241 -6.37 0.04 -12.51
N ASP A 242 -5.16 -0.07 -13.04
CA ASP A 242 -4.78 0.69 -14.23
C ASP A 242 -5.55 0.25 -15.48
N ARG A 243 -6.01 -1.02 -15.54
CA ARG A 243 -6.94 -1.47 -16.58
C ARG A 243 -8.20 -0.61 -16.62
N PHE A 244 -8.61 -0.07 -15.48
CA PHE A 244 -9.84 0.68 -15.32
C PHE A 244 -9.66 2.17 -15.56
N ILE A 245 -8.46 2.66 -15.89
CA ILE A 245 -8.19 4.08 -16.06
C ILE A 245 -7.88 4.39 -17.53
N ASN A 246 -8.58 5.36 -18.10
CA ASN A 246 -8.23 5.92 -19.40
C ASN A 246 -6.98 6.80 -19.26
N HIS A 247 -5.92 6.49 -20.00
CA HIS A 247 -4.65 7.22 -19.94
C HIS A 247 -4.72 8.64 -20.52
N ALA A 248 -5.67 8.92 -21.43
CA ALA A 248 -5.81 10.24 -22.04
C ALA A 248 -6.43 11.25 -21.06
N THR A 249 -7.52 10.87 -20.38
CA THR A 249 -8.27 11.76 -19.49
C THR A 249 -7.92 11.59 -18.00
N GLY A 250 -7.32 10.46 -17.63
CA GLY A 250 -7.03 10.10 -16.24
C GLY A 250 -8.25 9.61 -15.45
N PHE A 251 -9.43 9.55 -16.09
CA PHE A 251 -10.68 9.06 -15.49
C PHE A 251 -10.84 7.55 -15.60
N TYR A 252 -11.82 7.00 -14.89
CA TYR A 252 -12.14 5.58 -15.04
C TYR A 252 -12.76 5.31 -16.43
N ASN A 253 -12.64 4.10 -16.94
CA ASN A 253 -13.24 3.71 -18.22
C ASN A 253 -14.57 2.96 -18.03
N VAL A 254 -15.19 2.56 -19.14
CA VAL A 254 -16.45 1.81 -19.17
C VAL A 254 -16.37 0.48 -18.41
N ASP A 255 -15.22 -0.21 -18.47
CA ASP A 255 -15.03 -1.48 -17.75
C ASP A 255 -15.12 -1.29 -16.24
N PHE A 256 -14.67 -0.14 -15.73
CA PHE A 256 -14.82 0.20 -14.32
C PHE A 256 -16.30 0.33 -13.94
N PHE A 257 -17.11 0.90 -14.83
CA PHE A 257 -18.54 1.09 -14.55
C PHE A 257 -19.28 -0.23 -14.41
N LYS A 258 -18.99 -1.17 -15.31
CA LYS A 258 -19.53 -2.55 -15.25
C LYS A 258 -19.08 -3.25 -13.97
N TYR A 259 -17.79 -3.13 -13.64
CA TYR A 259 -17.22 -3.69 -12.42
C TYR A 259 -17.87 -3.10 -11.15
N LEU A 260 -18.08 -1.78 -11.14
CA LEU A 260 -18.77 -1.07 -10.07
C LEU A 260 -20.21 -1.57 -9.91
N GLY A 261 -20.97 -1.71 -11.00
CA GLY A 261 -22.32 -2.27 -10.98
C GLY A 261 -22.37 -3.66 -10.33
N ALA A 262 -21.53 -4.58 -10.80
CA ALA A 262 -21.44 -5.94 -10.24
C ALA A 262 -21.04 -5.93 -8.74
N TYR A 263 -20.11 -5.06 -8.34
CA TYR A 263 -19.70 -4.90 -6.95
C TYR A 263 -20.85 -4.41 -6.06
N ARG A 264 -21.62 -3.42 -6.53
CA ARG A 264 -22.74 -2.83 -5.78
C ARG A 264 -23.91 -3.80 -5.62
N ASP A 265 -24.17 -4.64 -6.63
CA ASP A 265 -25.16 -5.71 -6.52
C ASP A 265 -24.80 -6.71 -5.41
N LYS A 266 -23.53 -7.12 -5.34
CA LYS A 266 -23.03 -7.99 -4.27
C LYS A 266 -23.21 -7.36 -2.88
N LYS A 267 -23.07 -6.04 -2.77
CA LYS A 267 -23.22 -5.26 -1.53
C LYS A 267 -24.67 -4.83 -1.25
N LYS A 268 -25.61 -5.08 -2.16
CA LYS A 268 -27.03 -4.69 -2.07
C LYS A 268 -27.24 -3.18 -1.86
N TYR A 269 -26.40 -2.34 -2.45
CA TYR A 269 -26.59 -0.89 -2.37
C TYR A 269 -27.82 -0.43 -3.18
N ARG A 270 -28.52 0.59 -2.68
CA ARG A 270 -29.73 1.19 -3.28
C ARG A 270 -29.57 2.70 -3.49
N GLY A 271 -30.40 3.24 -4.40
CA GLY A 271 -30.54 4.68 -4.62
C GLY A 271 -29.36 5.30 -5.36
N GLU A 272 -29.21 4.95 -6.63
CA GLU A 272 -28.10 5.43 -7.48
C GLU A 272 -28.62 6.44 -8.49
N SER A 273 -27.90 7.56 -8.61
CA SER A 273 -28.10 8.56 -9.65
C SER A 273 -26.76 8.82 -10.33
N VAL A 274 -26.78 8.96 -11.64
CA VAL A 274 -25.62 9.30 -12.46
C VAL A 274 -25.95 10.57 -13.22
N VAL A 275 -25.02 11.52 -13.23
CA VAL A 275 -25.09 12.68 -14.12
C VAL A 275 -24.30 12.32 -15.37
N VAL A 276 -25.00 12.19 -16.49
CA VAL A 276 -24.44 12.00 -17.81
C VAL A 276 -24.13 13.37 -18.39
N LEU A 277 -22.88 13.58 -18.76
CA LEU A 277 -22.34 14.82 -19.31
C LEU A 277 -21.84 14.52 -20.73
N SER A 278 -22.30 15.24 -21.74
CA SER A 278 -21.91 15.05 -23.13
C SER A 278 -21.47 16.39 -23.72
N ALA A 279 -20.24 16.43 -24.23
CA ALA A 279 -19.66 17.57 -24.94
C ALA A 279 -18.80 17.06 -26.11
N PRO A 280 -19.41 16.50 -27.16
CA PRO A 280 -18.68 15.89 -28.28
C PRO A 280 -17.78 16.88 -29.02
N GLU A 281 -18.17 18.15 -29.08
CA GLU A 281 -17.41 19.22 -29.73
C GLU A 281 -16.23 19.74 -28.89
N ASN A 282 -16.19 19.46 -27.57
CA ASN A 282 -15.13 19.92 -26.68
C ASN A 282 -14.89 18.93 -25.52
N ALA A 283 -14.52 17.70 -25.87
CA ALA A 283 -14.28 16.62 -24.91
C ALA A 283 -13.13 16.95 -23.93
N GLU A 284 -12.07 17.60 -24.41
CA GLU A 284 -10.90 17.97 -23.61
C GLU A 284 -11.23 19.07 -22.59
N GLY A 285 -11.96 20.11 -23.01
CA GLY A 285 -12.45 21.16 -22.12
C GLY A 285 -13.36 20.62 -21.03
N MET A 286 -14.26 19.68 -21.36
CA MET A 286 -15.09 19.01 -20.37
C MET A 286 -14.26 18.19 -19.38
N ALA A 287 -13.24 17.46 -19.85
CA ALA A 287 -12.38 16.68 -18.96
C ALA A 287 -11.60 17.56 -17.98
N LEU A 288 -11.08 18.70 -18.43
CA LEU A 288 -10.42 19.69 -17.57
C LEU A 288 -11.37 20.26 -16.52
N LEU A 289 -12.59 20.60 -16.93
CA LEU A 289 -13.61 21.15 -16.04
C LEU A 289 -14.05 20.13 -14.98
N LEU A 290 -14.20 18.87 -15.37
CA LEU A 290 -14.47 17.75 -14.45
C LEU A 290 -13.34 17.53 -13.45
N ASN A 291 -12.09 17.62 -13.87
CA ASN A 291 -10.95 17.51 -12.96
C ASN A 291 -10.93 18.64 -11.92
N LYS A 292 -11.32 19.86 -12.31
CA LYS A 292 -11.34 21.03 -11.44
C LYS A 292 -12.53 21.02 -10.47
N MET A 293 -13.70 20.58 -10.93
CA MET A 293 -14.97 20.81 -10.23
C MET A 293 -15.66 19.57 -9.68
N LYS A 294 -15.17 18.37 -9.97
CA LYS A 294 -15.80 17.17 -9.45
C LYS A 294 -15.87 17.21 -7.91
N PRO A 295 -17.03 16.91 -7.30
CA PRO A 295 -17.11 16.73 -5.86
C PRO A 295 -16.07 15.74 -5.33
N GLY A 296 -15.59 15.95 -4.10
CA GLY A 296 -14.55 15.09 -3.51
C GLY A 296 -14.95 13.60 -3.40
N SER A 297 -16.24 13.33 -3.20
CA SER A 297 -16.82 11.98 -3.10
C SER A 297 -17.43 11.47 -4.41
N SER A 298 -17.14 12.13 -5.55
CA SER A 298 -17.55 11.64 -6.85
C SER A 298 -16.38 11.10 -7.64
N SER A 299 -16.67 10.10 -8.46
CA SER A 299 -15.77 9.70 -9.52
C SER A 299 -16.43 9.84 -10.89
N VAL A 300 -15.56 9.90 -11.88
CA VAL A 300 -15.89 10.22 -13.27
C VAL A 300 -15.48 9.02 -14.11
N ILE A 301 -16.38 8.57 -14.97
CA ILE A 301 -16.11 7.55 -15.98
C ILE A 301 -16.15 8.23 -17.34
N ASP A 302 -15.09 8.02 -18.10
CA ASP A 302 -14.98 8.40 -19.49
C ASP A 302 -15.47 7.25 -20.37
N LYS A 303 -16.55 7.51 -21.12
CA LYS A 303 -17.10 6.56 -22.09
C LYS A 303 -16.35 6.61 -23.43
N GLY A 304 -15.63 7.69 -23.71
CA GLY A 304 -15.22 8.07 -25.06
C GLY A 304 -16.22 9.04 -25.71
N ASP A 305 -15.84 9.57 -26.88
CA ASP A 305 -16.68 10.44 -27.72
C ASP A 305 -17.22 11.70 -27.01
N GLY A 306 -16.45 12.23 -26.05
CA GLY A 306 -16.83 13.42 -25.27
C GLY A 306 -17.95 13.18 -24.26
N LYS A 307 -18.22 11.91 -23.90
CA LYS A 307 -19.21 11.53 -22.89
C LYS A 307 -18.58 11.10 -21.58
N PHE A 308 -19.06 11.67 -20.50
CA PHE A 308 -18.59 11.42 -19.14
C PHE A 308 -19.77 11.10 -18.23
N PHE A 309 -19.56 10.16 -17.31
CA PHE A 309 -20.50 9.80 -16.27
C PHE A 309 -19.94 10.21 -14.92
N LEU A 310 -20.62 11.15 -14.26
CA LEU A 310 -20.31 11.56 -12.91
C LEU A 310 -21.23 10.81 -11.95
N PHE A 311 -20.63 10.05 -11.05
CA PHE A 311 -21.34 9.33 -10.00
C PHE A 311 -20.87 9.85 -8.65
N ALA A 312 -21.83 10.25 -7.83
CA ALA A 312 -21.60 10.69 -6.47
C ALA A 312 -22.40 9.80 -5.52
N GLU A 313 -21.79 9.50 -4.37
CA GLU A 313 -22.48 8.77 -3.31
C GLU A 313 -23.67 9.60 -2.80
N ASN A 314 -24.87 9.01 -2.85
CA ASN A 314 -26.13 9.65 -2.42
C ASN A 314 -26.45 10.97 -3.14
N LEU A 315 -26.21 11.03 -4.45
CA LEU A 315 -26.59 12.20 -5.25
C LEU A 315 -28.12 12.37 -5.27
N ARG A 316 -28.63 13.22 -4.37
CA ARG A 316 -30.04 13.68 -4.37
C ARG A 316 -30.31 14.50 -5.63
N GLU A 317 -31.56 14.52 -6.04
CA GLU A 317 -31.99 15.26 -7.24
C GLU A 317 -31.61 16.75 -7.17
N SER A 318 -31.82 17.39 -6.03
CA SER A 318 -31.39 18.78 -5.81
C SER A 318 -29.87 18.98 -5.97
N ALA A 319 -29.07 18.04 -5.49
CA ALA A 319 -27.61 18.08 -5.65
C ALA A 319 -27.21 17.82 -7.11
N ALA A 320 -27.87 16.88 -7.79
CA ALA A 320 -27.65 16.60 -9.20
C ALA A 320 -27.97 17.82 -10.07
N SER A 321 -29.10 18.50 -9.81
CA SER A 321 -29.50 19.71 -10.50
C SER A 321 -28.52 20.86 -10.24
N MET A 322 -28.09 21.05 -8.98
CA MET A 322 -27.10 22.07 -8.63
C MET A 322 -25.77 21.84 -9.35
N ILE A 323 -25.25 20.61 -9.31
CA ILE A 323 -24.05 20.21 -10.04
C ILE A 323 -24.24 20.52 -11.53
N SER A 324 -25.36 20.09 -12.12
CA SER A 324 -25.64 20.32 -13.53
C SER A 324 -25.65 21.81 -13.91
N SER A 325 -26.26 22.67 -13.09
CA SER A 325 -26.24 24.12 -13.32
C SER A 325 -24.83 24.71 -13.22
N THR A 326 -24.05 24.31 -12.22
CA THR A 326 -22.67 24.80 -12.04
C THR A 326 -21.77 24.37 -13.19
N PHE A 327 -21.89 23.13 -13.67
CA PHE A 327 -21.15 22.65 -14.84
C PHE A 327 -21.51 23.43 -16.11
N LYS A 328 -22.80 23.74 -16.34
CA LYS A 328 -23.22 24.57 -17.49
C LYS A 328 -22.67 25.98 -17.43
N GLU A 329 -22.73 26.61 -16.26
CA GLU A 329 -22.26 27.99 -16.08
C GLU A 329 -20.74 28.09 -16.31
N GLU A 330 -19.97 27.15 -15.77
CA GLU A 330 -18.50 27.18 -15.93
C GLU A 330 -18.05 26.76 -17.34
N ALA A 331 -18.80 25.88 -18.03
CA ALA A 331 -18.53 25.57 -19.43
C ALA A 331 -18.79 26.76 -20.37
N GLN A 332 -19.69 27.68 -20.00
CA GLN A 332 -19.86 28.95 -20.72
C GLN A 332 -18.75 29.96 -20.45
N LYS A 333 -18.05 29.83 -19.32
CA LYS A 333 -16.90 30.67 -18.94
C LYS A 333 -15.55 30.09 -19.41
N SER A 334 -15.52 28.86 -19.90
CA SER A 334 -14.28 28.24 -20.40
C SER A 334 -13.84 28.89 -21.71
N ASP A 335 -12.56 28.72 -22.05
CA ASP A 335 -11.99 29.20 -23.31
C ASP A 335 -11.45 28.00 -24.11
N PRO A 336 -12.09 27.61 -25.24
CA PRO A 336 -13.31 28.18 -25.80
C PRO A 336 -14.58 27.79 -25.00
N PRO A 337 -15.64 28.61 -25.03
CA PRO A 337 -16.91 28.31 -24.38
C PRO A 337 -17.64 27.19 -25.13
N PHE A 338 -18.31 26.31 -24.40
CA PHE A 338 -19.09 25.22 -24.98
C PHE A 338 -20.36 24.94 -24.18
N THR A 339 -21.35 24.31 -24.81
CA THR A 339 -22.63 23.99 -24.18
C THR A 339 -22.75 22.49 -23.96
N PRO A 340 -22.57 21.99 -22.73
CA PRO A 340 -22.70 20.57 -22.47
C PRO A 340 -24.15 20.13 -22.34
N GLU A 341 -24.45 18.97 -22.92
CA GLU A 341 -25.70 18.27 -22.65
C GLU A 341 -25.56 17.51 -21.32
N ILE A 342 -26.50 17.75 -20.40
CA ILE A 342 -26.47 17.16 -19.06
C ILE A 342 -27.79 16.48 -18.77
N THR A 343 -27.73 15.17 -18.51
CA THR A 343 -28.90 14.34 -18.19
C THR A 343 -28.68 13.63 -16.86
N VAL A 344 -29.65 13.70 -15.95
CA VAL A 344 -29.61 12.95 -14.68
C VAL A 344 -30.42 11.68 -14.85
N VAL A 345 -29.79 10.54 -14.58
CA VAL A 345 -30.40 9.22 -14.73
C VAL A 345 -30.42 8.53 -13.38
N ARG A 346 -31.61 8.07 -12.97
CA ARG A 346 -31.81 7.38 -11.71
C ARG A 346 -32.05 5.89 -11.93
N ARG A 347 -31.45 5.08 -11.06
CA ARG A 347 -31.70 3.64 -10.97
C ARG A 347 -33.13 3.39 -10.49
N ARG A 348 -33.84 2.50 -11.18
CA ARG A 348 -35.20 2.09 -10.78
C ARG A 348 -35.13 1.17 -9.56
N GLU A 349 -36.20 1.08 -8.78
CA GLU A 349 -36.19 0.29 -7.53
C GLU A 349 -36.05 -1.22 -7.76
N ASP A 350 -36.54 -1.70 -8.90
CA ASP A 350 -36.52 -3.08 -9.37
C ASP A 350 -35.26 -3.44 -10.19
N GLU A 351 -34.46 -2.45 -10.56
CA GLU A 351 -33.30 -2.62 -11.43
C GLU A 351 -32.06 -3.00 -10.62
N SER A 352 -31.27 -3.97 -11.10
CA SER A 352 -29.95 -4.27 -10.54
C SER A 352 -28.95 -3.15 -10.82
N ALA A 353 -27.90 -3.02 -10.03
CA ALA A 353 -26.85 -2.03 -10.27
C ALA A 353 -26.12 -2.32 -11.59
N ALA A 354 -25.92 -3.59 -11.94
CA ALA A 354 -25.38 -3.98 -13.24
C ALA A 354 -26.33 -3.60 -14.39
N GLY A 355 -27.64 -3.87 -14.25
CA GLY A 355 -28.64 -3.48 -15.26
C GLY A 355 -28.74 -1.96 -15.43
N PHE A 356 -28.62 -1.22 -14.33
CA PHE A 356 -28.55 0.24 -14.35
C PHE A 356 -27.31 0.74 -15.08
N ALA A 357 -26.14 0.14 -14.81
CA ALA A 357 -24.91 0.49 -15.49
C ALA A 357 -25.04 0.24 -17.01
N ASP A 358 -25.56 -0.92 -17.42
CA ASP A 358 -25.79 -1.22 -18.84
C ASP A 358 -26.78 -0.25 -19.49
N ARG A 359 -27.86 0.12 -18.81
CA ARG A 359 -28.82 1.12 -19.31
C ARG A 359 -28.16 2.48 -19.53
N VAL A 360 -27.37 2.96 -18.57
CA VAL A 360 -26.66 4.25 -18.67
C VAL A 360 -25.61 4.21 -19.79
N LEU A 361 -24.90 3.09 -19.96
CA LEU A 361 -23.93 2.93 -21.05
C LEU A 361 -24.56 2.97 -22.43
N ASN A 362 -25.80 2.51 -22.56
CA ASN A 362 -26.55 2.50 -23.83
C ASN A 362 -27.35 3.78 -24.08
N LEU A 363 -27.22 4.81 -23.22
CA LEU A 363 -27.84 6.10 -23.50
C LEU A 363 -27.22 6.75 -24.74
N PRO A 364 -28.07 7.38 -25.58
CA PRO A 364 -27.69 7.94 -26.88
C PRO A 364 -26.70 9.10 -26.77
#